data_AF-A0A8I2J0C8-F1
#
_entry.id   AF-A0A8I2J0C8-F1
#
_cell.length_a   1.000
_cell.length_b   1.000
_cell.length_c   1.000
_cell.angle_alpha   90.00
_cell.angle_beta   90.00
_cell.angle_gamma   90.00
#
_symmetry.space_group_name_H-M   'P 1'
#
loop_
_entity.id
_entity.type
_entity.pdbx_description
1 polymer ?
#
loop_
_entity_poly.entity_id
_entity_poly.type
_entity_poly.pdbx_seq_one_letter_code
_entity_poly.pdbx_strand_id
1 'polypeptide(L)' 'MQATAYTYDPESRSGQVLLDDGTPVPFDAAAFDAGGLRLLRPGQRVRIETEETGAGPESGSGRRITLVTLQTF' A
#
# COMPACT_ATOMS: atom_id res chain seq x y z
N MET A 1 -6.71 -6.10 4.10
CA MET A 1 -5.79 -6.98 3.35
C MET A 1 -4.42 -6.98 4.03
N GLN A 2 -3.63 -8.05 3.92
CA GLN A 2 -2.24 -8.07 4.39
C GLN A 2 -1.28 -7.92 3.21
N ALA A 3 -0.13 -7.32 3.45
CA ALA A 3 0.93 -7.13 2.46
C ALA A 3 2.30 -7.01 3.14
N THR A 4 3.36 -6.94 2.34
CA THR A 4 4.72 -6.69 2.82
C THR A 4 5.27 -5.43 2.20
N ALA A 5 5.81 -4.51 3.01
CA ALA A 5 6.47 -3.31 2.51
C ALA A 5 7.64 -3.69 1.57
N TYR A 6 7.61 -3.20 0.34
CA TYR A 6 8.64 -3.47 -0.66
C TYR A 6 9.65 -2.33 -0.77
N THR A 7 9.12 -1.12 -0.98
CA THR A 7 9.89 0.12 -1.03
C THR A 7 9.23 1.16 -0.14
N TYR A 8 10.02 2.09 0.38
CA TYR A 8 9.54 3.25 1.12
C TYR A 8 10.51 4.40 0.91
N ASP A 9 9.99 5.52 0.43
CA ASP A 9 10.70 6.78 0.36
C ASP A 9 10.24 7.70 1.51
N PRO A 10 11.11 8.04 2.48
CA PRO A 10 10.74 8.89 3.61
C PRO A 10 10.47 10.35 3.22
N GLU A 11 10.97 10.84 2.09
CA GLU A 11 10.76 12.22 1.63
C GLU A 11 9.33 12.42 1.12
N SER A 12 8.87 11.55 0.22
CA SER A 12 7.51 11.57 -0.32
C SER A 12 6.48 10.80 0.51
N ARG A 13 6.93 10.02 1.51
CA ARG A 13 6.08 9.12 2.32
C ARG A 13 5.28 8.13 1.47
N SER A 14 5.88 7.69 0.36
CA SER A 14 5.27 6.82 -0.62
C SER A 14 6.11 5.55 -0.84
N GLY A 15 5.57 4.59 -1.56
CA GLY A 15 6.28 3.34 -1.81
C GLY A 15 5.40 2.28 -2.44
N GLN A 16 5.83 1.04 -2.33
CA GLN A 16 5.11 -0.12 -2.83
C GLN A 16 5.04 -1.19 -1.75
N VAL A 17 3.96 -1.95 -1.77
CA VAL A 17 3.84 -3.21 -1.01
C VAL A 17 3.74 -4.37 -1.99
N LEU A 18 4.19 -5.56 -1.56
CA LEU A 18 3.90 -6.81 -2.24
C LEU A 18 2.66 -7.43 -1.62
N LEU A 19 1.68 -7.75 -2.46
CA LEU A 19 0.61 -8.66 -2.10
C LEU A 19 1.15 -10.08 -1.89
N ASP A 20 0.34 -10.98 -1.33
CA ASP A 20 0.78 -12.36 -1.05
C ASP A 20 1.08 -13.16 -2.34
N ASP A 21 0.55 -12.74 -3.50
CA ASP A 21 0.90 -13.30 -4.81
C ASP A 21 2.18 -12.69 -5.44
N GLY A 22 2.83 -11.77 -4.73
CA GLY A 22 4.02 -11.06 -5.19
C GLY A 22 3.74 -9.84 -6.07
N THR A 23 2.47 -9.48 -6.33
CA THR A 23 2.13 -8.29 -7.12
C THR A 23 2.55 -7.03 -6.37
N PRO A 24 3.38 -6.15 -6.98
CA PRO A 24 3.68 -4.85 -6.40
C PRO A 24 2.51 -3.90 -6.58
N VAL A 25 2.12 -3.21 -5.50
CA VAL A 25 1.04 -2.22 -5.51
C VAL A 25 1.54 -0.93 -4.86
N PRO A 26 1.47 0.22 -5.57
CA PRO A 26 1.91 1.50 -5.03
C PRO A 26 0.93 2.04 -3.99
N PHE A 27 1.47 2.75 -3.00
CA PHE A 27 0.71 3.61 -2.09
C PHE A 27 1.29 5.03 -2.13
N ASP A 28 0.41 6.01 -1.96
CA ASP A 28 0.76 7.43 -1.89
C ASP A 28 0.87 7.90 -0.43
N ALA A 29 1.30 9.15 -0.26
CA ALA A 29 1.43 9.77 1.06
C ALA A 29 0.10 9.78 1.82
N ALA A 30 -1.02 10.00 1.13
CA ALA A 30 -2.34 10.05 1.76
C ALA A 30 -2.71 8.71 2.40
N ALA A 31 -2.46 7.60 1.71
CA ALA A 31 -2.68 6.27 2.24
C ALA A 31 -1.75 5.93 3.41
N PHE A 32 -0.49 6.39 3.36
CA PHE A 32 0.47 6.20 4.43
C PHE A 32 0.10 7.01 5.69
N ASP A 33 -0.27 8.27 5.51
CA ASP A 33 -0.63 9.18 6.60
C ASP A 33 -1.94 8.79 7.27
N ALA A 34 -2.91 8.24 6.53
CA ALA A 34 -4.13 7.68 7.08
C ALA A 34 -3.87 6.58 8.12
N GLY A 35 -2.75 5.85 8.00
CA GLY A 35 -2.38 4.77 8.92
C GLY A 35 -1.61 5.20 10.17
N GLY A 36 -1.24 6.49 10.28
CA GLY A 36 -0.57 7.06 11.45
C GLY A 36 0.88 6.58 11.65
N LEU A 37 1.50 5.98 10.64
CA LEU A 37 2.88 5.50 10.73
C LEU A 37 3.89 6.64 10.58
N ARG A 38 5.01 6.57 11.32
CA ARG A 38 6.10 7.54 11.19
C ARG A 38 7.04 7.19 10.04
N LEU A 39 7.44 5.93 9.97
CA LEU A 39 8.36 5.34 8.99
C LEU A 39 7.93 3.90 8.67
N LEU A 40 8.37 3.39 7.53
CA LEU A 40 8.19 1.99 7.12
C LEU A 40 9.55 1.38 6.77
N ARG A 41 9.76 0.12 7.13
CA ARG A 41 10.94 -0.63 6.68
C ARG A 41 10.55 -1.59 5.56
N PRO A 42 11.35 -1.70 4.48
CA PRO A 42 11.22 -2.83 3.56
C PRO A 42 11.25 -4.16 4.31
N GLY A 43 10.40 -5.10 3.90
CA GLY A 43 10.17 -6.39 4.57
C GLY A 43 9.18 -6.37 5.73
N GLN A 44 8.72 -5.19 6.18
CA GLN A 44 7.75 -5.09 7.26
C GLN A 44 6.36 -5.59 6.83
N ARG A 45 5.72 -6.42 7.65
CA ARG A 45 4.32 -6.81 7.46
C ARG A 45 3.37 -5.67 7.82
N VAL A 46 2.39 -5.45 6.95
CA VAL A 46 1.43 -4.35 7.06
C VAL A 46 0.02 -4.80 6.69
N ARG A 47 -0.96 -4.15 7.30
CA ARG A 47 -2.36 -4.20 6.85
C ARG A 47 -2.61 -3.04 5.91
N ILE A 48 -3.28 -3.32 4.79
CA ILE A 48 -3.75 -2.31 3.84
C ILE A 48 -5.26 -2.38 3.63
N GLU A 49 -5.83 -1.23 3.29
CA GLU A 49 -7.18 -1.12 2.73
C GLU A 49 -7.07 -0.61 1.29
N THR A 50 -7.99 -1.08 0.44
CA THR A 50 -7.97 -0.78 -0.99
C THR A 50 -9.36 -0.43 -1.46
N GLU A 51 -9.44 0.51 -2.39
CA GLU A 51 -10.65 0.82 -3.15
C GLU A 51 -10.49 0.38 -4.60
N GLU A 52 -11.58 -0.09 -5.20
CA GLU A 52 -11.62 -0.29 -6.64
C GLU A 52 -11.69 1.07 -7.32
N THR A 53 -10.64 1.42 -8.06
CA THR A 53 -10.69 2.53 -8.99
C THR A 53 -11.29 1.96 -10.27
N GLY A 54 -12.53 2.33 -10.54
CA GLY A 54 -13.23 1.91 -11.75
C GLY A 54 -12.34 2.14 -12.97
N ALA A 55 -12.07 1.06 -13.69
CA ALA A 55 -11.28 1.10 -14.89
C ALA A 55 -12.21 0.77 -16.06
N GLY A 56 -12.26 1.65 -17.06
CA GLY A 56 -12.94 1.34 -18.32
C GLY A 56 -12.36 0.07 -18.96
N PRO A 57 -13.02 -0.50 -19.98
CA PRO A 57 -12.77 -1.85 -20.51
C PRO A 57 -11.33 -2.14 -20.99
N GLU A 58 -10.49 -1.12 -21.07
CA GLU A 58 -9.11 -1.14 -21.58
C GLU A 58 -8.05 -0.85 -20.51
N SER A 59 -8.44 -0.63 -19.25
CA SER A 59 -7.53 -0.63 -18.10
C SER A 59 -8.02 -1.70 -17.14
N GLY A 60 -7.16 -2.66 -16.76
CA GLY A 60 -7.53 -3.64 -15.74
C GLY A 60 -7.98 -2.93 -14.46
N SER A 61 -8.99 -3.47 -13.75
CA SER A 61 -9.52 -2.90 -12.52
C SER A 61 -8.38 -2.49 -11.57
N GLY A 62 -8.09 -1.19 -11.52
CA GLY A 62 -7.00 -0.65 -10.74
C GLY A 62 -7.42 -0.62 -9.28
N ARG A 63 -6.72 -1.34 -8.41
CA ARG A 63 -6.92 -1.20 -6.95
C ARG A 63 -6.03 -0.09 -6.44
N ARG A 64 -6.59 0.88 -5.73
CA ARG A 64 -5.86 1.96 -5.07
C ARG A 64 -5.76 1.68 -3.58
N ILE A 65 -4.56 1.76 -3.00
CA ILE A 65 -4.37 1.66 -1.55
C ILE A 65 -4.83 2.97 -0.90
N THR A 66 -5.64 2.87 0.17
CA THR A 66 -6.16 4.02 0.93
C THR A 66 -5.69 4.06 2.38
N LEU A 67 -5.11 2.95 2.87
CA LEU A 67 -4.58 2.85 4.23
C LEU A 67 -3.36 1.93 4.26
N VAL A 68 -2.31 2.31 4.98
CA VAL A 68 -1.18 1.44 5.32
C VAL A 68 -0.91 1.51 6.83
N THR A 69 -1.14 0.42 7.55
CA THR A 69 -0.93 0.37 9.01
C THR A 69 -0.12 -0.86 9.45
N LEU A 70 0.35 -0.85 10.70
CA LEU A 70 0.99 -2.02 11.30
C LEU A 70 0.00 -3.19 11.32
N GLN A 71 0.52 -4.39 11.04
CA GLN A 71 -0.23 -5.59 11.33
C GLN A 71 -0.30 -5.77 12.86
N THR A 72 -1.47 -5.50 13.44
CA THR A 72 -1.79 -5.87 14.82
C THR A 72 -2.62 -7.16 14.82
N PHE A 73 -2.56 -7.91 15.92
CA PHE A 73 -3.28 -9.18 16.11
C PHE A 73 -4.77 -8.98 16.33
#